data_AF-A0A0P0LHU8-F1
#
_entry.id   AF-A0A0P0LHU8-F1
#
_cell.length_a   1.000
_cell.length_b   1.000
_cell.length_c   1.000
_cell.angle_alpha   90.00
_cell.angle_beta   90.00
_cell.angle_gamma   90.00
#
_symmetry.space_group_name_H-M   'P 1'
#
loop_
_entity.id
_entity.type
_entity.pdbx_description
1 polymer ?
#
loop_
_entity_poly.entity_id
_entity_poly.type
_entity_poly.pdbx_seq_one_letter_code
_entity_poly.pdbx_strand_id
1 'polypeptide(L)'
;MKKSEVCFLFLLSLFCFACSDSADKEEMEFPEKDNLKVTFPSDFSPEWAASVAGKEVTIVNPLFVTQTYSGSKPQGTIVVSSKVKRAFADVNLPSVVEYSKWVEKQEVDKLLITSEFPLIDPCNTLRIGSEMAGVKGKVTYSTSGYHFTLTEKPSVSYNARSVAPTVNDYNLKVMSFNAENFYMYGNTGNAETLRQHAKILAALKEAKADIYAICEVEQGDFTVDYLCRSLNNALGEERYAWLNTPGQKSSKVQTNVFIYDKVKVLPYKEFKSYNFDNLKMRYIVQCFELKDDKAKVILAMNHFKAKTSGIDKNDGQGGSADRRVMEARECLKVYNELVAYYEDTDVLVLGDLNSYGMEDAIKVFTDAGYINLLKKYSPAAWSYCYRGEVGYLDHSLSSPTLTSQIVGAAPWDINASEPAYWGFKYTSYYREDPYRSSDHNPVITWVNLE
;
A
#
# COMPACT_ATOMS: atom_id res chain seq x y z
N MET A 1 59.53 8.41 18.91
CA MET A 1 59.96 9.73 18.39
C MET A 1 58.81 10.73 18.60
N LYS A 2 59.06 11.77 19.40
CA LYS A 2 58.38 13.09 19.58
C LYS A 2 56.84 13.14 19.64
N LYS A 3 56.22 13.38 20.82
CA LYS A 3 56.03 14.67 21.57
C LYS A 3 54.94 15.59 20.98
N SER A 4 53.88 15.86 21.75
CA SER A 4 53.58 17.19 22.31
C SER A 4 52.37 17.17 23.26
N GLU A 5 52.61 17.51 24.52
CA GLU A 5 51.64 17.93 25.54
C GLU A 5 51.27 19.41 25.32
N VAL A 6 50.05 19.82 25.68
CA VAL A 6 49.77 21.16 26.21
C VAL A 6 48.63 21.07 27.25
N CYS A 7 48.96 21.32 28.51
CA CYS A 7 48.04 21.63 29.60
C CYS A 7 47.51 23.06 29.47
N PHE A 8 46.25 23.31 29.87
CA PHE A 8 45.81 24.67 30.24
C PHE A 8 44.93 24.63 31.50
N LEU A 9 45.47 25.22 32.57
CA LEU A 9 44.77 25.63 33.78
C LEU A 9 43.79 26.76 33.44
N PHE A 10 42.62 26.80 34.08
CA PHE A 10 41.82 28.02 34.21
C PHE A 10 41.69 28.41 35.69
N LEU A 11 42.17 29.61 36.00
CA LEU A 11 42.09 30.28 37.29
C LEU A 11 40.66 30.76 37.58
N LEU A 12 40.21 30.53 38.81
CA LEU A 12 39.16 31.29 39.47
C LEU A 12 39.59 32.75 39.63
N SER A 13 38.72 33.69 39.25
CA SER A 13 38.77 35.06 39.75
C SER A 13 37.39 35.48 40.24
N LEU A 14 37.31 35.72 41.55
CA LEU A 14 36.21 36.42 42.22
C LEU A 14 36.29 37.90 41.83
N PHE A 15 35.16 38.49 41.45
CA PHE A 15 34.92 39.91 41.63
C PHE A 15 33.57 40.10 42.31
N CYS A 16 33.62 40.56 43.57
CA CYS A 16 32.49 41.12 44.27
C CYS A 16 32.33 42.59 43.84
N PHE A 17 31.12 42.97 43.44
CA PHE A 17 30.64 44.34 43.60
C PHE A 17 29.19 44.29 44.08
N ALA A 18 28.91 45.03 45.14
CA ALA A 18 27.61 45.15 45.77
C ALA A 18 26.99 46.53 45.48
N CYS A 19 25.65 46.57 45.59
CA CYS A 19 24.72 47.70 45.63
C CYS A 19 24.27 48.32 44.31
N SER A 20 23.00 48.16 43.94
CA SER A 20 21.90 49.01 44.44
C SER A 20 20.53 48.53 43.91
N ASP A 21 19.51 48.70 44.75
CA ASP A 21 18.12 48.35 44.53
C ASP A 21 17.42 49.21 43.48
N SER A 22 16.29 48.68 42.99
CA SER A 22 15.22 49.29 42.20
C SER A 22 15.40 49.36 40.68
N ALA A 23 14.88 48.33 40.01
CA ALA A 23 14.22 48.48 38.71
C ALA A 23 13.16 47.37 38.62
N ASP A 24 11.90 47.79 38.53
CA ASP A 24 10.72 46.94 38.36
C ASP A 24 10.95 45.95 37.22
N LYS A 25 11.00 44.66 37.57
CA LYS A 25 10.77 43.60 36.58
C LYS A 25 9.26 43.54 36.38
N GLU A 26 8.78 44.20 35.33
CA GLU A 26 7.57 43.73 34.68
C GLU A 26 7.84 42.29 34.21
N GLU A 27 7.37 41.32 35.01
CA GLU A 27 7.19 39.96 34.53
C GLU A 27 6.23 40.03 33.34
N MET A 28 6.78 39.86 32.14
CA MET A 28 5.98 39.45 31.00
C MET A 28 5.37 38.09 31.36
N GLU A 29 4.13 38.10 31.88
CA GLU A 29 3.28 36.92 31.93
C GLU A 29 3.07 36.45 30.49
N PHE A 30 3.91 35.50 30.06
CA PHE A 30 3.52 34.61 28.99
C PHE A 30 2.38 33.77 29.56
N PRO A 31 1.20 33.71 28.92
CA PRO A 31 0.12 32.88 29.42
C PRO A 31 0.66 31.46 29.58
N GLU A 32 0.60 30.91 30.79
CA GLU A 32 0.92 29.51 31.06
C GLU A 32 0.06 28.68 30.11
N LYS A 33 0.65 28.24 29.00
CA LYS A 33 0.04 27.21 28.18
C LYS A 33 -0.15 26.05 29.16
N ASP A 34 -1.40 25.62 29.34
CA ASP A 34 -1.71 24.44 30.13
C ASP A 34 -0.88 23.29 29.52
N ASN A 35 0.28 23.00 30.11
CA ASN A 35 1.27 22.07 29.54
C ASN A 35 0.73 20.63 29.49
N LEU A 36 -0.47 20.41 30.02
CA LEU A 36 -1.23 19.17 29.97
C LEU A 36 -2.20 19.14 28.78
N LYS A 37 -2.34 20.20 27.98
CA LYS A 37 -3.10 20.24 26.72
C LYS A 37 -2.18 20.65 25.58
N VAL A 38 -1.86 19.69 24.72
CA VAL A 38 -0.78 19.84 23.73
C VAL A 38 -1.22 19.44 22.33
N THR A 39 -0.57 20.02 21.34
CA THR A 39 -0.70 19.69 19.93
C THR A 39 0.46 18.81 19.50
N PHE A 40 0.18 17.60 19.02
CA PHE A 40 1.19 16.70 18.48
C PHE A 40 1.36 16.89 16.96
N PRO A 41 2.60 16.93 16.43
CA PRO A 41 3.88 16.85 17.14
C PRO A 41 4.45 18.20 17.59
N SER A 42 3.81 19.33 17.27
CA SER A 42 4.41 20.67 17.41
C SER A 42 4.83 21.07 18.82
N ASP A 43 4.15 20.57 19.84
CA ASP A 43 4.44 20.86 21.25
C ASP A 43 5.34 19.81 21.90
N PHE A 44 5.71 18.74 21.18
CA PHE A 44 6.50 17.64 21.74
C PHE A 44 8.00 17.92 21.61
N SER A 45 8.69 18.03 22.74
CA SER A 45 10.15 18.00 22.84
C SER A 45 10.59 17.04 23.95
N PRO A 46 11.85 16.53 23.95
CA PRO A 46 12.37 15.75 25.06
C PRO A 46 12.29 16.50 26.41
N GLU A 47 12.54 17.81 26.40
CA GLU A 47 12.47 18.68 27.58
C GLU A 47 11.01 18.82 28.07
N TRP A 48 10.08 19.02 27.14
CA TRP A 48 8.66 19.05 27.47
C TRP A 48 8.21 17.72 28.07
N ALA A 49 8.54 16.59 27.43
CA ALA A 49 8.17 15.26 27.91
C ALA A 49 8.72 14.99 29.32
N ALA A 50 9.93 15.46 29.63
CA ALA A 50 10.51 15.40 30.98
C ALA A 50 9.74 16.28 31.99
N SER A 51 9.30 17.48 31.59
CA SER A 51 8.56 18.42 32.46
C SER A 51 7.16 17.93 32.88
N VAL A 52 6.58 17.01 32.09
CA VAL A 52 5.26 16.40 32.34
C VAL A 52 5.36 14.91 32.71
N ALA A 53 6.56 14.41 33.01
CA ALA A 53 6.78 13.00 33.34
C ALA A 53 5.83 12.53 34.47
N GLY A 54 5.08 11.46 34.19
CA GLY A 54 4.11 10.88 35.12
C GLY A 54 2.78 11.61 35.25
N LYS A 55 2.66 12.83 34.69
CA LYS A 55 1.40 13.60 34.62
C LYS A 55 0.54 13.11 33.46
N GLU A 56 -0.76 13.31 33.59
CA GLU A 56 -1.71 13.06 32.51
C GLU A 56 -1.75 14.26 31.56
N VAL A 57 -1.67 13.97 30.26
CA VAL A 57 -1.64 14.93 29.17
C VAL A 57 -2.77 14.60 28.19
N THR A 58 -3.38 15.62 27.61
CA THR A 58 -4.38 15.56 26.55
C THR A 58 -3.79 16.08 25.25
N ILE A 59 -3.83 15.26 24.19
CA ILE A 59 -3.52 15.70 22.82
C ILE A 59 -4.80 16.27 22.20
N VAL A 60 -4.76 17.52 21.77
CA VAL A 60 -5.97 18.28 21.37
C VAL A 60 -6.30 18.17 19.88
N ASN A 61 -5.31 17.90 19.03
CA ASN A 61 -5.53 17.64 17.60
C ASN A 61 -5.82 16.16 17.34
N PRO A 62 -6.54 15.84 16.25
CA PRO A 62 -6.74 14.46 15.84
C PRO A 62 -5.42 13.78 15.49
N LEU A 63 -5.36 12.48 15.77
CA LEU A 63 -4.28 11.59 15.36
C LEU A 63 -4.83 10.51 14.43
N PHE A 64 -4.01 9.97 13.55
CA PHE A 64 -4.40 8.97 12.57
C PHE A 64 -3.59 7.69 12.78
N VAL A 65 -4.26 6.55 12.77
CA VAL A 65 -3.60 5.24 12.85
C VAL A 65 -2.78 5.01 11.57
N THR A 66 -1.48 4.81 11.71
CA THR A 66 -0.58 4.48 10.60
C THR A 66 -0.06 3.07 10.68
N GLN A 67 0.12 2.51 11.87
CA GLN A 67 0.40 1.09 12.04
C GLN A 67 -0.48 0.51 13.13
N THR A 68 -1.02 -0.67 12.85
CA THR A 68 -1.89 -1.40 13.76
C THR A 68 -1.07 -2.38 14.60
N TYR A 69 -1.74 -3.15 15.45
CA TYR A 69 -1.14 -4.18 16.28
C TYR A 69 -0.25 -5.17 15.51
N SER A 70 0.97 -5.36 16.00
CA SER A 70 1.87 -6.42 15.55
C SER A 70 1.51 -7.73 16.26
N GLY A 71 0.97 -8.73 15.54
CA GLY A 71 0.77 -10.07 16.08
C GLY A 71 -0.62 -10.65 15.86
N SER A 72 -1.03 -11.57 16.75
CA SER A 72 -2.21 -12.41 16.62
C SER A 72 -3.47 -11.89 17.31
N LYS A 73 -3.41 -10.71 17.92
CA LYS A 73 -4.50 -10.13 18.74
C LYS A 73 -4.53 -8.60 18.58
N PRO A 74 -5.70 -7.96 18.79
CA PRO A 74 -5.84 -6.52 18.81
C PRO A 74 -5.32 -5.91 20.13
N GLN A 75 -4.07 -6.20 20.47
CA GLN A 75 -3.42 -5.80 21.72
C GLN A 75 -1.96 -5.44 21.45
N GLY A 76 -1.42 -4.53 22.26
CA GLY A 76 -0.03 -4.07 22.16
C GLY A 76 0.05 -2.61 21.71
N THR A 77 1.16 -2.29 21.07
CA THR A 77 1.47 -0.92 20.62
C THR A 77 0.99 -0.69 19.19
N ILE A 78 0.35 0.45 18.97
CA ILE A 78 0.02 0.98 17.64
C ILE A 78 0.90 2.21 17.37
N VAL A 79 0.96 2.61 16.10
CA VAL A 79 1.62 3.87 15.71
C VAL A 79 0.57 4.80 15.14
N VAL A 80 0.61 6.05 15.60
CA VAL A 80 -0.21 7.14 15.10
C VAL A 80 0.62 8.35 14.71
N SER A 81 0.01 9.27 13.98
CA SER A 81 0.61 10.53 13.55
C SER A 81 -0.44 11.64 13.43
N SER A 82 -0.02 12.89 13.25
CA SER A 82 -0.95 14.03 13.07
C SER A 82 -1.75 13.98 11.77
N LYS A 83 -1.38 13.10 10.83
CA LYS A 83 -2.04 12.87 9.53
C LYS A 83 -1.74 11.47 9.01
N VAL A 84 -2.54 10.98 8.06
CA VAL A 84 -2.17 9.77 7.30
C VAL A 84 -0.85 10.00 6.54
N LYS A 85 0.12 9.11 6.73
CA LYS A 85 1.45 9.22 6.12
C LYS A 85 1.46 8.60 4.74
N ARG A 86 1.95 9.35 3.75
CA ARG A 86 2.16 8.85 2.38
C ARG A 86 3.60 8.41 2.20
N ALA A 87 3.84 7.45 1.32
CA ALA A 87 5.20 7.14 0.88
C ALA A 87 5.79 8.33 0.10
N PHE A 88 7.08 8.61 0.25
CA PHE A 88 7.71 9.77 -0.40
C PHE A 88 7.51 9.79 -1.92
N ALA A 89 7.89 8.69 -2.60
CA ALA A 89 7.84 8.57 -4.06
C ALA A 89 6.42 8.33 -4.61
N ASP A 90 5.41 8.36 -3.77
CA ASP A 90 3.99 8.35 -4.17
C ASP A 90 3.50 9.77 -4.49
N VAL A 91 4.10 10.79 -3.86
CA VAL A 91 3.69 12.19 -4.00
C VAL A 91 4.82 13.14 -4.40
N ASN A 92 6.09 12.70 -4.36
CA ASN A 92 7.26 13.47 -4.77
C ASN A 92 8.09 12.73 -5.81
N LEU A 93 8.77 13.46 -6.68
CA LEU A 93 9.80 12.87 -7.53
C LEU A 93 10.98 12.37 -6.67
N PRO A 94 11.64 11.27 -7.08
CA PRO A 94 12.83 10.76 -6.42
C PRO A 94 13.91 11.83 -6.21
N SER A 95 14.42 11.92 -4.98
CA SER A 95 15.45 12.90 -4.60
C SER A 95 16.08 12.49 -3.27
N VAL A 96 17.40 12.34 -3.25
CA VAL A 96 18.14 11.98 -2.03
C VAL A 96 17.94 13.02 -0.92
N VAL A 97 18.03 14.30 -1.28
CA VAL A 97 17.95 15.40 -0.32
C VAL A 97 16.53 15.55 0.24
N GLU A 98 15.51 15.52 -0.62
CA GLU A 98 14.13 15.70 -0.18
C GLU A 98 13.60 14.44 0.52
N TYR A 99 14.06 13.25 0.14
CA TYR A 99 13.73 12.02 0.85
C TYR A 99 14.33 12.00 2.26
N SER A 100 15.58 12.43 2.45
CA SER A 100 16.16 12.54 3.80
C SER A 100 15.32 13.45 4.70
N LYS A 101 14.95 14.64 4.21
CA LYS A 101 14.08 15.57 4.94
C LYS A 101 12.68 14.98 5.19
N TRP A 102 12.16 14.18 4.25
CA TRP A 102 10.88 13.49 4.40
C TRP A 102 10.95 12.50 5.56
N VAL A 103 11.95 11.63 5.58
CA VAL A 103 12.14 10.63 6.64
C VAL A 103 12.24 11.29 8.01
N GLU A 104 13.01 12.37 8.14
CA GLU A 104 13.10 13.15 9.40
C GLU A 104 11.73 13.68 9.84
N LYS A 105 10.95 14.25 8.91
CA LYS A 105 9.58 14.73 9.20
C LYS A 105 8.64 13.59 9.60
N GLN A 106 8.73 12.44 8.95
CA GLN A 106 7.92 11.26 9.29
C GLN A 106 8.28 10.73 10.68
N GLU A 107 9.55 10.80 11.07
CA GLU A 107 10.01 10.35 12.39
C GLU A 107 9.54 11.29 13.51
N VAL A 108 9.59 12.61 13.30
CA VAL A 108 9.04 13.60 14.26
C VAL A 108 7.54 13.43 14.46
N ASP A 109 6.81 13.12 13.38
CA ASP A 109 5.36 12.90 13.39
C ASP A 109 4.98 11.46 13.75
N LYS A 110 5.78 10.74 14.53
CA LYS A 110 5.52 9.36 14.95
C LYS A 110 5.28 9.28 16.46
N LEU A 111 4.11 8.79 16.85
CA LEU A 111 3.77 8.53 18.25
C LEU A 111 3.41 7.05 18.44
N LEU A 112 4.10 6.39 19.36
CA LEU A 112 3.77 5.03 19.76
C LEU A 112 2.70 5.09 20.86
N ILE A 113 1.57 4.44 20.64
CA ILE A 113 0.48 4.37 21.63
C ILE A 113 0.39 2.95 22.17
N THR A 114 0.50 2.81 23.49
CA THR A 114 0.21 1.57 24.21
C THR A 114 -1.09 1.73 25.00
N SER A 115 -1.93 0.71 24.95
CA SER A 115 -3.27 0.72 25.54
C SER A 115 -3.53 -0.57 26.31
N GLU A 116 -4.06 -0.45 27.53
CA GLU A 116 -4.53 -1.59 28.34
C GLU A 116 -5.90 -2.11 27.87
N PHE A 117 -6.66 -1.29 27.14
CA PHE A 117 -7.94 -1.67 26.53
C PHE A 117 -7.80 -1.81 25.01
N PRO A 118 -8.58 -2.71 24.36
CA PRO A 118 -8.58 -2.84 22.91
C PRO A 118 -9.07 -1.55 22.22
N LEU A 119 -8.25 -1.02 21.32
CA LEU A 119 -8.62 0.07 20.41
C LEU A 119 -9.18 -0.58 19.15
N ILE A 120 -10.43 -1.03 19.25
CA ILE A 120 -11.15 -1.68 18.15
C ILE A 120 -12.51 -1.02 17.94
N ASP A 121 -12.97 -1.06 16.70
CA ASP A 121 -14.30 -0.68 16.27
C ASP A 121 -15.34 -1.81 16.58
N PRO A 122 -16.64 -1.60 16.30
CA PRO A 122 -17.67 -2.62 16.51
C PRO A 122 -17.47 -3.91 15.71
N CYS A 123 -16.62 -3.90 14.68
CA CYS A 123 -16.25 -5.07 13.89
C CYS A 123 -15.04 -5.82 14.46
N ASN A 124 -14.51 -5.40 15.62
CA ASN A 124 -13.28 -5.87 16.26
C ASN A 124 -12.00 -5.60 15.45
N THR A 125 -11.98 -4.54 14.64
CA THR A 125 -10.80 -4.12 13.87
C THR A 125 -10.31 -2.72 14.26
N LEU A 126 -9.08 -2.40 13.85
CA LEU A 126 -8.52 -1.05 13.84
C LEU A 126 -7.82 -0.89 12.51
N ARG A 127 -8.32 0.01 11.66
CA ARG A 127 -7.82 0.16 10.30
C ARG A 127 -6.90 1.36 10.20
N ILE A 128 -5.91 1.27 9.33
CA ILE A 128 -5.04 2.41 8.98
C ILE A 128 -5.92 3.53 8.42
N GLY A 129 -5.62 4.77 8.80
CA GLY A 129 -6.42 5.94 8.46
C GLY A 129 -7.57 6.24 9.42
N SER A 130 -7.87 5.36 10.39
CA SER A 130 -8.79 5.72 11.48
C SER A 130 -8.28 6.93 12.25
N GLU A 131 -9.14 7.94 12.41
CA GLU A 131 -8.90 9.11 13.25
C GLU A 131 -9.13 8.76 14.73
N MET A 132 -8.30 9.30 15.60
CA MET A 132 -8.38 9.20 17.05
C MET A 132 -8.47 10.60 17.64
N ALA A 133 -9.48 10.83 18.50
CA ALA A 133 -9.68 12.10 19.18
C ALA A 133 -9.95 11.90 20.68
N GLY A 134 -9.66 12.94 21.47
CA GLY A 134 -9.72 12.87 22.94
C GLY A 134 -8.63 11.97 23.53
N VAL A 135 -7.44 11.99 22.94
CA VAL A 135 -6.32 11.14 23.35
C VAL A 135 -5.71 11.68 24.65
N LYS A 136 -5.92 10.93 25.74
CA LYS A 136 -5.38 11.23 27.08
C LYS A 136 -4.48 10.13 27.58
N GLY A 137 -3.41 10.50 28.25
CA GLY A 137 -2.46 9.53 28.75
C GLY A 137 -1.18 10.13 29.30
N LYS A 138 -0.20 9.26 29.53
CA LYS A 138 1.12 9.63 30.05
C LYS A 138 2.15 9.46 28.95
N VAL A 139 2.97 10.48 28.76
CA VAL A 139 4.07 10.45 27.78
C VAL A 139 5.37 10.02 28.45
N THR A 140 6.15 9.23 27.74
CA THR A 140 7.57 8.97 28.01
C THR A 140 8.37 9.14 26.73
N TYR A 141 9.65 9.50 26.86
CA TYR A 141 10.56 9.67 25.73
C TYR A 141 11.75 8.72 25.89
N SER A 142 12.10 8.00 24.82
CA SER A 142 13.21 7.06 24.78
C SER A 142 13.91 7.11 23.42
N THR A 143 14.91 6.26 23.22
CA THR A 143 15.62 6.13 21.93
C THR A 143 14.72 5.66 20.79
N SER A 144 13.57 5.02 21.06
CA SER A 144 12.57 4.64 20.05
C SER A 144 11.50 5.71 19.79
N GLY A 145 11.65 6.90 20.40
CA GLY A 145 10.76 8.05 20.24
C GLY A 145 9.78 8.23 21.39
N TYR A 146 8.72 9.00 21.14
CA TYR A 146 7.66 9.24 22.13
C TYR A 146 6.74 8.03 22.26
N HIS A 147 6.51 7.61 23.50
CA HIS A 147 5.57 6.56 23.87
C HIS A 147 4.48 7.16 24.73
N PHE A 148 3.24 6.83 24.41
CA PHE A 148 2.06 7.37 25.07
C PHE A 148 1.20 6.23 25.59
N THR A 149 1.09 6.13 26.91
CA THR A 149 0.25 5.12 27.57
C THR A 149 -1.11 5.75 27.85
N LEU A 150 -2.15 5.22 27.21
CA LEU A 150 -3.51 5.74 27.39
C LEU A 150 -4.03 5.49 28.80
N THR A 151 -4.68 6.49 29.38
CA THR A 151 -5.37 6.39 30.68
C THR A 151 -6.88 6.25 30.51
N GLU A 152 -7.43 6.70 29.38
CA GLU A 152 -8.85 6.62 29.03
C GLU A 152 -8.99 6.16 27.57
N LYS A 153 -10.10 5.49 27.24
CA LYS A 153 -10.38 5.07 25.87
C LYS A 153 -10.69 6.27 24.97
N PRO A 154 -9.86 6.55 23.95
CA PRO A 154 -10.13 7.64 23.03
C PRO A 154 -11.32 7.28 22.12
N SER A 155 -11.93 8.31 21.54
CA SER A 155 -12.81 8.11 20.41
C SER A 155 -11.99 7.70 19.19
N VAL A 156 -12.46 6.69 18.46
CA VAL A 156 -11.86 6.24 17.20
C VAL A 156 -12.93 6.31 16.13
N SER A 157 -12.68 7.07 15.06
CA SER A 157 -13.61 7.18 13.94
C SER A 157 -13.83 5.80 13.31
N TYR A 158 -15.07 5.49 12.96
CA TYR A 158 -15.36 4.30 12.20
C TYR A 158 -14.83 4.45 10.76
N ASN A 159 -13.71 3.79 10.46
CA ASN A 159 -13.19 3.67 9.11
C ASN A 159 -13.89 2.46 8.44
N ALA A 160 -15.08 2.70 7.91
CA ALA A 160 -15.92 1.65 7.36
C ALA A 160 -15.19 0.87 6.27
N ARG A 161 -15.30 -0.46 6.33
CA ARG A 161 -14.85 -1.35 5.26
C ARG A 161 -15.54 -0.99 3.95
N SER A 162 -14.74 -0.87 2.90
CA SER A 162 -15.27 -0.50 1.58
C SER A 162 -15.94 -1.71 0.93
N VAL A 163 -17.11 -1.49 0.34
CA VAL A 163 -17.66 -2.40 -0.67
C VAL A 163 -16.92 -2.20 -1.99
N ALA A 164 -17.03 -3.17 -2.90
CA ALA A 164 -16.43 -3.01 -4.23
C ALA A 164 -16.85 -1.67 -4.85
N PRO A 165 -15.90 -0.83 -5.30
CA PRO A 165 -16.22 0.45 -5.93
C PRO A 165 -17.12 0.24 -7.15
N THR A 166 -17.97 1.21 -7.45
CA THR A 166 -18.91 1.14 -8.56
C THR A 166 -18.84 2.40 -9.40
N VAL A 167 -19.00 2.23 -10.70
CA VAL A 167 -19.15 3.27 -11.69
C VAL A 167 -20.36 2.89 -12.53
N ASN A 168 -21.18 3.87 -12.91
CA ASN A 168 -22.28 3.65 -13.84
C ASN A 168 -21.75 3.64 -15.27
N ASP A 169 -22.47 2.99 -16.20
CA ASP A 169 -22.22 3.07 -17.64
C ASP A 169 -20.79 2.64 -18.06
N TYR A 170 -20.57 1.33 -18.05
CA TYR A 170 -19.38 0.69 -18.60
C TYR A 170 -19.79 -0.60 -19.31
N ASN A 171 -19.07 -1.01 -20.34
CA ASN A 171 -19.26 -2.30 -21.01
C ASN A 171 -18.17 -3.32 -20.65
N LEU A 172 -17.07 -2.92 -20.01
CA LEU A 172 -16.02 -3.82 -19.51
C LEU A 172 -15.51 -3.39 -18.13
N LYS A 173 -15.33 -4.36 -17.23
CA LYS A 173 -14.72 -4.19 -15.91
C LYS A 173 -13.58 -5.17 -15.71
N VAL A 174 -12.39 -4.64 -15.44
CA VAL A 174 -11.16 -5.41 -15.22
C VAL A 174 -10.70 -5.22 -13.78
N MET A 175 -10.35 -6.31 -13.10
CA MET A 175 -9.76 -6.28 -11.75
C MET A 175 -8.34 -6.85 -11.82
N SER A 176 -7.32 -6.07 -11.46
CA SER A 176 -5.97 -6.59 -11.23
C SER A 176 -5.72 -6.81 -9.74
N PHE A 177 -5.09 -7.94 -9.36
CA PHE A 177 -4.93 -8.29 -7.96
C PHE A 177 -3.61 -9.05 -7.70
N ASN A 178 -2.76 -8.53 -6.81
CA ASN A 178 -1.71 -9.33 -6.18
C ASN A 178 -2.33 -10.21 -5.09
N ALA A 179 -2.31 -11.52 -5.30
CA ALA A 179 -2.95 -12.50 -4.44
C ALA A 179 -2.13 -12.93 -3.21
N GLU A 180 -0.95 -12.33 -2.98
CA GLU A 180 -0.02 -12.65 -1.89
C GLU A 180 0.29 -14.16 -1.81
N ASN A 181 1.17 -14.68 -2.67
CA ASN A 181 1.62 -16.08 -2.57
C ASN A 181 0.48 -17.13 -2.67
N PHE A 182 -0.34 -17.06 -3.72
CA PHE A 182 -1.46 -17.98 -3.93
C PHE A 182 -0.97 -19.37 -4.40
N TYR A 183 -0.84 -20.31 -3.47
CA TYR A 183 -0.34 -21.67 -3.70
C TYR A 183 -1.40 -22.75 -3.48
N MET A 184 -1.48 -23.76 -4.35
CA MET A 184 -2.40 -24.89 -4.16
C MET A 184 -1.73 -26.25 -4.42
N TYR A 185 -0.79 -26.32 -5.35
CA TYR A 185 -0.07 -27.55 -5.68
C TYR A 185 0.77 -28.04 -4.49
N GLY A 186 0.51 -29.26 -4.05
CA GLY A 186 1.14 -29.84 -2.85
C GLY A 186 0.72 -29.22 -1.51
N ASN A 187 -0.21 -28.24 -1.51
CA ASN A 187 -0.78 -27.62 -0.31
C ASN A 187 -2.24 -28.06 -0.06
N THR A 188 -2.71 -29.11 -0.73
CA THR A 188 -4.03 -29.71 -0.50
C THR A 188 -4.17 -30.11 0.97
N GLY A 189 -5.01 -29.40 1.73
CA GLY A 189 -5.23 -29.66 3.15
C GLY A 189 -4.50 -28.71 4.12
N ASN A 190 -3.68 -27.77 3.61
CA ASN A 190 -3.16 -26.70 4.46
C ASN A 190 -4.30 -25.73 4.84
N ALA A 191 -4.66 -25.71 6.12
CA ALA A 191 -5.79 -24.92 6.59
C ALA A 191 -5.61 -23.40 6.44
N GLU A 192 -4.38 -22.89 6.53
CA GLU A 192 -4.08 -21.47 6.32
C GLU A 192 -4.25 -21.08 4.86
N THR A 193 -3.68 -21.88 3.95
CA THR A 193 -3.85 -21.73 2.50
C THR A 193 -5.33 -21.76 2.10
N LEU A 194 -6.11 -22.73 2.61
CA LEU A 194 -7.53 -22.83 2.32
C LEU A 194 -8.32 -21.61 2.82
N ARG A 195 -7.93 -21.04 3.98
CA ARG A 195 -8.52 -19.79 4.48
C ARG A 195 -8.20 -18.61 3.55
N GLN A 196 -6.96 -18.48 3.09
CA GLN A 196 -6.61 -17.44 2.11
C GLN A 196 -7.44 -17.58 0.83
N HIS A 197 -7.55 -18.80 0.30
CA HIS A 197 -8.30 -19.07 -0.92
C HIS A 197 -9.77 -18.67 -0.80
N ALA A 198 -10.41 -18.98 0.32
CA ALA A 198 -11.81 -18.61 0.54
C ALA A 198 -12.01 -17.09 0.59
N LYS A 199 -11.06 -16.33 1.15
CA LYS A 199 -11.11 -14.86 1.17
C LYS A 199 -10.88 -14.24 -0.21
N ILE A 200 -9.92 -14.76 -0.98
CA ILE A 200 -9.68 -14.33 -2.36
C ILE A 200 -10.91 -14.65 -3.23
N LEU A 201 -11.48 -15.85 -3.08
CA LEU A 201 -12.72 -16.23 -3.76
C LEU A 201 -13.88 -15.28 -3.41
N ALA A 202 -14.03 -14.87 -2.15
CA ALA A 202 -15.01 -13.88 -1.74
C ALA A 202 -14.79 -12.53 -2.45
N ALA A 203 -13.53 -12.08 -2.57
CA ALA A 203 -13.19 -10.85 -3.29
C ALA A 203 -13.55 -10.93 -4.78
N LEU A 204 -13.22 -12.02 -5.48
CA LEU A 204 -13.59 -12.19 -6.89
C LEU A 204 -15.12 -12.21 -7.08
N LYS A 205 -15.86 -12.93 -6.21
CA LYS A 205 -17.32 -13.00 -6.26
C LYS A 205 -18.01 -11.65 -6.05
N GLU A 206 -17.48 -10.82 -5.16
CA GLU A 206 -18.04 -9.49 -4.89
C GLU A 206 -17.66 -8.49 -5.99
N ALA A 207 -16.42 -8.54 -6.47
CA ALA A 207 -15.94 -7.66 -7.54
C ALA A 207 -16.70 -7.87 -8.85
N LYS A 208 -17.07 -9.13 -9.19
CA LYS A 208 -17.81 -9.48 -10.42
C LYS A 208 -17.18 -8.88 -11.67
N ALA A 209 -15.86 -8.91 -11.77
CA ALA A 209 -15.13 -8.41 -12.92
C ALA A 209 -15.33 -9.34 -14.11
N ASP A 210 -15.35 -8.74 -15.30
CA ASP A 210 -15.43 -9.48 -16.55
C ASP A 210 -14.07 -10.14 -16.86
N ILE A 211 -12.98 -9.52 -16.41
CA ILE A 211 -11.63 -10.07 -16.47
C ILE A 211 -10.91 -9.81 -15.13
N TYR A 212 -10.34 -10.86 -14.55
CA TYR A 212 -9.42 -10.81 -13.42
C TYR A 212 -8.00 -11.05 -13.93
N ALA A 213 -7.08 -10.13 -13.65
CA ALA A 213 -5.66 -10.22 -13.93
C ALA A 213 -4.90 -10.39 -12.61
N ILE A 214 -4.41 -11.60 -12.33
CA ILE A 214 -3.95 -11.96 -10.98
C ILE A 214 -2.45 -12.26 -11.04
N CYS A 215 -1.66 -11.64 -10.16
CA CYS A 215 -0.25 -11.98 -9.96
C CYS A 215 -0.05 -12.71 -8.63
N GLU A 216 1.14 -13.28 -8.48
CA GLU A 216 1.51 -14.14 -7.35
C GLU A 216 0.73 -15.46 -7.28
N VAL A 217 0.28 -15.95 -8.44
CA VAL A 217 -0.32 -17.28 -8.58
C VAL A 217 0.77 -18.29 -8.88
N GLU A 218 0.76 -19.39 -8.14
CA GLU A 218 1.67 -20.53 -8.37
C GLU A 218 1.68 -20.97 -9.84
N GLN A 219 2.88 -21.19 -10.38
CA GLN A 219 3.10 -21.57 -11.77
C GLN A 219 2.37 -22.87 -12.12
N GLY A 220 1.90 -22.94 -13.37
CA GLY A 220 1.23 -24.11 -13.94
C GLY A 220 -0.29 -24.05 -13.80
N ASP A 221 -0.98 -24.97 -14.47
CA ASP A 221 -2.42 -24.87 -14.66
C ASP A 221 -3.23 -25.21 -13.42
N PHE A 222 -2.70 -26.08 -12.56
CA PHE A 222 -3.43 -26.64 -11.41
C PHE A 222 -4.06 -25.57 -10.50
N THR A 223 -3.31 -24.52 -10.18
CA THR A 223 -3.70 -23.53 -9.18
C THR A 223 -4.71 -22.52 -9.74
N VAL A 224 -4.51 -22.04 -10.97
CA VAL A 224 -5.48 -21.17 -11.65
C VAL A 224 -6.77 -21.93 -12.01
N ASP A 225 -6.65 -23.19 -12.42
CA ASP A 225 -7.80 -24.06 -12.67
C ASP A 225 -8.62 -24.28 -11.40
N TYR A 226 -7.96 -24.55 -10.27
CA TYR A 226 -8.62 -24.64 -8.96
C TYR A 226 -9.38 -23.36 -8.62
N LEU A 227 -8.77 -22.18 -8.78
CA LEU A 227 -9.40 -20.89 -8.49
C LEU A 227 -10.60 -20.63 -9.40
N CYS A 228 -10.45 -20.86 -10.71
CA CYS A 228 -11.50 -20.67 -11.70
C CYS A 228 -12.70 -21.62 -11.48
N ARG A 229 -12.44 -22.91 -11.22
CA ARG A 229 -13.50 -23.87 -10.86
C ARG A 229 -14.18 -23.49 -9.56
N SER A 230 -13.43 -23.01 -8.56
CA SER A 230 -14.01 -22.55 -7.29
C SER A 230 -14.92 -21.35 -7.49
N LEU A 231 -14.56 -20.41 -8.36
CA LEU A 231 -15.38 -19.27 -8.74
C LEU A 231 -16.68 -19.71 -9.44
N ASN A 232 -16.57 -20.55 -10.46
CA ASN A 232 -17.74 -21.09 -11.18
C ASN A 232 -18.67 -21.88 -10.25
N ASN A 233 -18.13 -22.77 -9.43
CA ASN A 233 -18.92 -23.55 -8.47
C ASN A 233 -19.65 -22.64 -7.47
N ALA A 234 -18.98 -21.59 -6.98
CA ALA A 234 -19.57 -20.65 -6.04
C ALA A 234 -20.65 -19.75 -6.64
N LEU A 235 -20.72 -19.64 -7.97
CA LEU A 235 -21.77 -18.95 -8.72
C LEU A 235 -22.88 -19.90 -9.21
N GLY A 236 -22.64 -21.21 -9.20
CA GLY A 236 -23.57 -22.21 -9.71
C GLY A 236 -23.65 -22.25 -11.24
N GLU A 237 -22.69 -21.66 -11.94
CA GLU A 237 -22.63 -21.59 -13.40
C GLU A 237 -21.19 -21.69 -13.91
N GLU A 238 -21.00 -22.34 -15.06
CA GLU A 238 -19.70 -22.43 -15.73
C GLU A 238 -19.44 -21.17 -16.57
N ARG A 239 -19.27 -20.03 -15.90
CA ARG A 239 -19.20 -18.70 -16.53
C ARG A 239 -17.78 -18.24 -16.87
N TYR A 240 -16.81 -18.57 -16.04
CA TYR A 240 -15.43 -18.14 -16.20
C TYR A 240 -14.57 -19.22 -16.84
N ALA A 241 -13.60 -18.78 -17.65
CA ALA A 241 -12.48 -19.57 -18.13
C ALA A 241 -11.17 -18.89 -17.71
N TRP A 242 -10.03 -19.56 -17.90
CA TRP A 242 -8.72 -19.03 -17.48
C TRP A 242 -7.68 -19.11 -18.60
N LEU A 243 -6.64 -18.27 -18.50
CA LEU A 243 -5.45 -18.28 -19.33
C LEU A 243 -4.21 -18.21 -18.45
N ASN A 244 -3.19 -18.98 -18.81
CA ASN A 244 -1.89 -19.03 -18.17
C ASN A 244 -0.80 -19.22 -19.23
N THR A 245 0.46 -19.02 -18.85
CA THR A 245 1.61 -19.34 -19.71
C THR A 245 1.57 -20.82 -20.10
N PRO A 246 1.47 -21.17 -21.40
CA PRO A 246 1.34 -22.55 -21.83
C PRO A 246 2.55 -23.43 -21.50
N GLY A 247 2.30 -24.72 -21.29
CA GLY A 247 3.34 -25.75 -21.16
C GLY A 247 4.18 -25.69 -19.88
N GLN A 248 3.80 -24.86 -18.91
CA GLN A 248 4.52 -24.75 -17.64
C GLN A 248 4.15 -25.89 -16.69
N LYS A 249 5.17 -26.49 -16.07
CA LYS A 249 4.96 -27.46 -14.99
C LYS A 249 4.61 -26.74 -13.70
N SER A 250 3.79 -27.39 -12.87
CA SER A 250 3.48 -26.87 -11.54
C SER A 250 4.74 -26.72 -10.69
N SER A 251 4.94 -25.53 -10.13
CA SER A 251 6.08 -25.22 -9.26
C SER A 251 5.75 -24.05 -8.35
N LYS A 252 6.53 -23.84 -7.28
CA LYS A 252 6.34 -22.70 -6.36
C LYS A 252 6.76 -21.34 -6.93
N VAL A 253 7.14 -21.27 -8.21
CA VAL A 253 7.39 -19.99 -8.86
C VAL A 253 6.07 -19.23 -8.99
N GLN A 254 6.10 -17.95 -8.67
CA GLN A 254 4.95 -17.06 -8.80
C GLN A 254 4.85 -16.51 -10.22
N THR A 255 3.66 -16.54 -10.78
CA THR A 255 3.34 -16.12 -12.14
C THR A 255 2.07 -15.27 -12.17
N ASN A 256 1.75 -14.77 -13.36
CA ASN A 256 0.54 -14.03 -13.63
C ASN A 256 -0.43 -14.91 -14.41
N VAL A 257 -1.73 -14.72 -14.21
CA VAL A 257 -2.81 -15.44 -14.90
C VAL A 257 -3.98 -14.51 -15.21
N PHE A 258 -4.82 -14.90 -16.18
CA PHE A 258 -6.13 -14.28 -16.37
C PHE A 258 -7.25 -15.28 -16.06
N ILE A 259 -8.34 -14.78 -15.48
CA ILE A 259 -9.64 -15.45 -15.39
C ILE A 259 -10.66 -14.51 -16.02
N TYR A 260 -11.48 -14.98 -16.96
CA TYR A 260 -12.36 -14.11 -17.74
C TYR A 260 -13.75 -14.71 -17.91
N ASP A 261 -14.75 -13.84 -17.93
CA ASP A 261 -16.15 -14.18 -18.20
C ASP A 261 -16.29 -14.55 -19.68
N LYS A 262 -16.36 -15.85 -19.96
CA LYS A 262 -16.44 -16.37 -21.33
C LYS A 262 -17.80 -16.13 -21.97
N VAL A 263 -18.80 -15.61 -21.24
CA VAL A 263 -20.06 -15.15 -21.80
C VAL A 263 -19.91 -13.76 -22.39
N LYS A 264 -19.07 -12.90 -21.80
CA LYS A 264 -18.94 -11.48 -22.16
C LYS A 264 -17.76 -11.17 -23.07
N VAL A 265 -16.62 -11.82 -22.86
CA VAL A 265 -15.39 -11.60 -23.65
C VAL A 265 -14.84 -12.90 -24.20
N LEU A 266 -14.10 -12.81 -25.30
CA LEU A 266 -13.32 -13.90 -25.88
C LEU A 266 -11.85 -13.47 -26.02
N PRO A 267 -10.89 -14.39 -25.80
CA PRO A 267 -9.50 -14.13 -26.19
C PRO A 267 -9.41 -13.91 -27.71
N TYR A 268 -8.87 -12.77 -28.11
CA TYR A 268 -8.57 -12.46 -29.51
C TYR A 268 -7.10 -12.80 -29.80
N LYS A 269 -6.88 -13.71 -30.76
CA LYS A 269 -5.56 -14.28 -31.10
C LYS A 269 -4.87 -14.94 -29.90
N GLU A 270 -3.62 -15.36 -30.11
CA GLU A 270 -2.87 -16.14 -29.12
C GLU A 270 -2.53 -15.30 -27.89
N PHE A 271 -2.56 -15.97 -26.74
CA PHE A 271 -1.94 -15.48 -25.50
C PHE A 271 -0.43 -15.33 -25.67
N LYS A 272 0.15 -14.24 -25.15
CA LYS A 272 1.60 -14.02 -25.16
C LYS A 272 2.14 -14.02 -23.72
N SER A 273 3.32 -14.61 -23.56
CA SER A 273 4.12 -14.55 -22.34
C SER A 273 5.54 -14.21 -22.73
N TYR A 274 6.11 -13.20 -22.08
CA TYR A 274 7.45 -12.73 -22.38
C TYR A 274 8.39 -13.08 -21.23
N ASN A 275 9.53 -13.64 -21.59
CA ASN A 275 10.49 -14.18 -20.65
C ASN A 275 11.80 -13.39 -20.66
N PHE A 276 11.71 -12.08 -20.44
CA PHE A 276 12.87 -11.20 -20.37
C PHE A 276 13.75 -11.55 -19.15
N ASP A 277 15.06 -11.28 -19.24
CA ASP A 277 16.00 -11.57 -18.15
C ASP A 277 15.57 -10.93 -16.81
N ASN A 278 15.09 -9.69 -16.87
CA ASN A 278 14.65 -8.95 -15.69
C ASN A 278 13.20 -9.26 -15.29
N LEU A 279 12.32 -9.61 -16.23
CA LEU A 279 10.88 -9.82 -16.00
C LEU A 279 10.40 -11.25 -16.27
N LYS A 280 11.29 -12.22 -15.99
CA LYS A 280 11.11 -13.64 -16.29
C LYS A 280 9.75 -14.17 -15.80
N MET A 281 8.92 -14.69 -16.71
CA MET A 281 7.60 -15.29 -16.44
C MET A 281 6.56 -14.38 -15.75
N ARG A 282 6.82 -13.08 -15.65
CA ARG A 282 5.97 -12.12 -14.92
C ARG A 282 5.42 -11.02 -15.81
N TYR A 283 5.44 -11.24 -17.13
CA TYR A 283 4.78 -10.40 -18.11
C TYR A 283 3.98 -11.24 -19.10
N ILE A 284 2.66 -11.13 -19.00
CA ILE A 284 1.71 -11.83 -19.87
C ILE A 284 0.80 -10.81 -20.54
N VAL A 285 0.36 -11.15 -21.75
CA VAL A 285 -0.50 -10.28 -22.55
C VAL A 285 -1.60 -11.12 -23.21
N GLN A 286 -2.82 -10.61 -23.16
CA GLN A 286 -3.93 -11.12 -23.94
C GLN A 286 -4.79 -9.96 -24.43
N CYS A 287 -5.14 -9.98 -25.71
CA CYS A 287 -6.22 -9.15 -26.22
C CYS A 287 -7.56 -9.83 -25.97
N PHE A 288 -8.52 -9.12 -25.41
CA PHE A 288 -9.89 -9.59 -25.23
C PHE A 288 -10.82 -8.80 -26.14
N GLU A 289 -11.74 -9.51 -26.79
CA GLU A 289 -12.79 -8.95 -27.64
C GLU A 289 -14.13 -9.08 -26.91
N LEU A 290 -14.89 -7.99 -26.83
CA LEU A 290 -16.28 -8.01 -26.38
C LEU A 290 -17.14 -8.78 -27.38
N LYS A 291 -18.02 -9.65 -26.88
CA LYS A 291 -18.89 -10.43 -27.77
C LYS A 291 -19.94 -9.59 -28.50
N ASP A 292 -20.42 -8.53 -27.86
CA ASP A 292 -21.58 -7.77 -28.32
C ASP A 292 -21.24 -6.85 -29.50
N ASP A 293 -20.17 -6.06 -29.40
CA ASP A 293 -19.80 -5.03 -30.38
C ASP A 293 -18.43 -5.26 -31.07
N LYS A 294 -17.68 -6.29 -30.63
CA LYS A 294 -16.35 -6.64 -31.16
C LYS A 294 -15.24 -5.64 -30.84
N ALA A 295 -15.49 -4.68 -29.94
CA ALA A 295 -14.45 -3.81 -29.42
C ALA A 295 -13.40 -4.64 -28.64
N LYS A 296 -12.14 -4.21 -28.68
CA LYS A 296 -11.00 -4.98 -28.17
C LYS A 296 -10.15 -4.17 -27.22
N VAL A 297 -9.51 -4.87 -26.30
CA VAL A 297 -8.49 -4.27 -25.42
C VAL A 297 -7.37 -5.26 -25.18
N ILE A 298 -6.14 -4.78 -25.26
CA ILE A 298 -4.94 -5.54 -24.94
C ILE A 298 -4.62 -5.35 -23.45
N LEU A 299 -4.74 -6.43 -22.67
CA LEU A 299 -4.37 -6.41 -21.25
C LEU A 299 -2.94 -6.91 -21.06
N ALA A 300 -2.10 -6.05 -20.50
CA ALA A 300 -0.68 -6.27 -20.26
C ALA A 300 -0.42 -6.40 -18.75
N MET A 301 -0.42 -7.64 -18.23
CA MET A 301 -0.33 -7.92 -16.78
C MET A 301 1.11 -8.16 -16.34
N ASN A 302 1.53 -7.44 -15.31
CA ASN A 302 2.90 -7.35 -14.84
C ASN A 302 3.03 -7.71 -13.34
N HIS A 303 4.21 -8.19 -12.96
CA HIS A 303 4.65 -8.19 -11.57
C HIS A 303 6.16 -7.89 -11.52
N PHE A 304 6.51 -6.66 -11.17
CA PHE A 304 7.90 -6.16 -11.22
C PHE A 304 8.72 -6.58 -9.99
N LYS A 305 10.01 -6.27 -9.99
CA LYS A 305 10.88 -6.63 -8.87
C LYS A 305 10.52 -5.86 -7.59
N ALA A 306 10.32 -6.58 -6.50
CA ALA A 306 10.08 -6.01 -5.17
C ALA A 306 11.14 -5.00 -4.71
N LYS A 307 10.68 -4.02 -3.92
CA LYS A 307 11.45 -2.85 -3.46
C LYS A 307 12.60 -3.17 -2.49
N THR A 308 12.51 -4.25 -1.73
CA THR A 308 13.36 -4.55 -0.57
C THR A 308 14.71 -5.17 -0.90
N SER A 309 14.94 -5.60 -2.15
CA SER A 309 16.23 -6.12 -2.59
C SER A 309 17.08 -5.07 -3.31
N GLY A 310 18.37 -5.33 -3.48
CA GLY A 310 19.29 -4.43 -4.21
C GLY A 310 19.87 -3.33 -3.33
N ILE A 311 20.45 -2.31 -3.96
CA ILE A 311 21.14 -1.20 -3.27
C ILE A 311 20.23 0.02 -3.29
N ASP A 312 19.79 0.47 -2.10
CA ASP A 312 18.98 1.68 -1.97
C ASP A 312 19.83 2.94 -2.20
N LYS A 313 19.40 3.77 -3.14
CA LYS A 313 20.00 5.09 -3.41
C LYS A 313 19.57 6.14 -2.39
N ASN A 314 18.65 5.78 -1.50
CA ASN A 314 18.04 6.65 -0.50
C ASN A 314 17.37 7.87 -1.14
N ASP A 315 16.67 7.67 -2.24
CA ASP A 315 15.90 8.68 -2.97
C ASP A 315 14.38 8.46 -2.88
N GLY A 316 13.97 7.50 -2.04
CA GLY A 316 12.58 7.10 -1.82
C GLY A 316 12.07 5.99 -2.75
N GLN A 317 12.90 5.48 -3.66
CA GLN A 317 12.48 4.43 -4.60
C GLN A 317 12.72 3.02 -4.06
N GLY A 318 13.68 2.82 -3.15
CA GLY A 318 14.08 1.49 -2.66
C GLY A 318 15.08 0.78 -3.57
N GLY A 319 15.63 -0.34 -3.09
CA GLY A 319 16.91 -0.88 -3.59
C GLY A 319 16.94 -1.46 -5.02
N SER A 320 15.79 -1.76 -5.62
CA SER A 320 15.69 -2.33 -6.97
C SER A 320 15.08 -1.36 -7.99
N ALA A 321 15.20 -0.04 -7.78
CA ALA A 321 14.67 0.98 -8.67
C ALA A 321 15.15 0.83 -10.13
N ASP A 322 16.46 0.70 -10.35
CA ASP A 322 17.02 0.56 -11.70
C ASP A 322 16.52 -0.69 -12.43
N ARG A 323 16.29 -1.78 -11.69
CA ARG A 323 15.72 -3.00 -12.25
C ARG A 323 14.27 -2.79 -12.69
N ARG A 324 13.45 -2.13 -11.89
CA ARG A 324 12.06 -1.80 -12.26
C ARG A 324 12.00 -0.87 -13.47
N VAL A 325 12.96 0.07 -13.59
CA VAL A 325 13.11 0.90 -14.81
C VAL A 325 13.45 0.04 -16.03
N MET A 326 14.34 -0.94 -15.90
CA MET A 326 14.62 -1.88 -16.99
C MET A 326 13.39 -2.72 -17.35
N GLU A 327 12.68 -3.27 -16.36
CA GLU A 327 11.44 -4.04 -16.55
C GLU A 327 10.36 -3.21 -17.27
N ALA A 328 10.17 -1.94 -16.90
CA ALA A 328 9.27 -1.00 -17.60
C ALA A 328 9.66 -0.80 -19.07
N ARG A 329 10.96 -0.64 -19.35
CA ARG A 329 11.45 -0.50 -20.72
C ARG A 329 11.23 -1.78 -21.53
N GLU A 330 11.44 -2.96 -20.96
CA GLU A 330 11.14 -4.23 -21.65
C GLU A 330 9.65 -4.36 -22.02
N CYS A 331 8.75 -3.91 -21.15
CA CYS A 331 7.32 -3.89 -21.44
C CYS A 331 7.00 -3.02 -22.67
N LEU A 332 7.60 -1.83 -22.75
CA LEU A 332 7.41 -0.91 -23.87
C LEU A 332 8.06 -1.38 -25.18
N LYS A 333 9.15 -2.17 -25.12
CA LYS A 333 9.83 -2.66 -26.33
C LYS A 333 8.91 -3.47 -27.24
N VAL A 334 8.00 -4.25 -26.65
CA VAL A 334 7.07 -5.10 -27.40
C VAL A 334 5.74 -4.42 -27.69
N TYR A 335 5.53 -3.17 -27.25
CA TYR A 335 4.27 -2.45 -27.45
C TYR A 335 3.85 -2.41 -28.93
N ASN A 336 4.73 -1.95 -29.82
CA ASN A 336 4.42 -1.86 -31.25
C ASN A 336 4.18 -3.25 -31.88
N GLU A 337 4.87 -4.29 -31.40
CA GLU A 337 4.64 -5.68 -31.84
C GLU A 337 3.26 -6.16 -31.40
N LEU A 338 2.86 -5.88 -30.16
CA LEU A 338 1.54 -6.24 -29.63
C LEU A 338 0.42 -5.53 -30.40
N VAL A 339 0.56 -4.23 -30.65
CA VAL A 339 -0.41 -3.44 -31.41
C VAL A 339 -0.55 -4.00 -32.84
N ALA A 340 0.57 -4.29 -33.51
CA ALA A 340 0.55 -4.87 -34.84
C ALA A 340 -0.03 -6.30 -34.83
N TYR A 341 0.30 -7.11 -33.84
CA TYR A 341 -0.15 -8.50 -33.74
C TYR A 341 -1.64 -8.59 -33.41
N TYR A 342 -2.14 -7.83 -32.44
CA TYR A 342 -3.54 -7.84 -32.04
C TYR A 342 -4.41 -6.87 -32.85
N GLU A 343 -3.83 -6.08 -33.75
CA GLU A 343 -4.55 -5.13 -34.62
C GLU A 343 -5.38 -4.12 -33.82
N ASP A 344 -4.85 -3.70 -32.68
CA ASP A 344 -5.54 -2.84 -31.71
C ASP A 344 -4.53 -1.97 -30.95
N THR A 345 -4.86 -0.69 -30.73
CA THR A 345 -3.96 0.26 -30.06
C THR A 345 -4.22 0.39 -28.56
N ASP A 346 -5.35 -0.14 -28.09
CA ASP A 346 -5.87 0.06 -26.75
C ASP A 346 -5.24 -0.92 -25.77
N VAL A 347 -4.10 -0.50 -25.24
CA VAL A 347 -3.36 -1.25 -24.23
C VAL A 347 -3.66 -0.73 -22.83
N LEU A 348 -3.96 -1.66 -21.91
CA LEU A 348 -4.07 -1.44 -20.48
C LEU A 348 -2.97 -2.22 -19.76
N VAL A 349 -2.00 -1.51 -19.18
CA VAL A 349 -0.94 -2.07 -18.34
C VAL A 349 -1.46 -2.19 -16.92
N LEU A 350 -1.36 -3.39 -16.36
CA LEU A 350 -1.94 -3.80 -15.09
C LEU A 350 -0.91 -4.46 -14.18
N GLY A 351 -1.20 -4.44 -12.88
CA GLY A 351 -0.55 -5.31 -11.88
C GLY A 351 0.38 -4.59 -10.92
N ASP A 352 1.05 -5.37 -10.07
CA ASP A 352 2.00 -4.87 -9.09
C ASP A 352 3.32 -4.49 -9.77
N LEU A 353 3.47 -3.21 -10.10
CA LEU A 353 4.71 -2.67 -10.67
C LEU A 353 5.76 -2.42 -9.59
N ASN A 354 5.43 -2.70 -8.32
CA ASN A 354 6.29 -2.53 -7.17
C ASN A 354 6.89 -1.12 -7.07
N SER A 355 6.28 -0.11 -7.70
CA SER A 355 6.78 1.27 -7.75
C SER A 355 5.64 2.24 -7.46
N TYR A 356 5.90 3.24 -6.63
CA TYR A 356 4.96 4.32 -6.37
C TYR A 356 4.78 5.23 -7.59
N GLY A 357 3.69 6.00 -7.62
CA GLY A 357 3.24 6.75 -8.80
C GLY A 357 4.20 7.80 -9.38
N MET A 358 5.18 8.27 -8.61
CA MET A 358 6.18 9.25 -9.06
C MET A 358 7.57 8.64 -9.30
N GLU A 359 7.74 7.32 -9.14
CA GLU A 359 9.01 6.63 -9.36
C GLU A 359 9.40 6.55 -10.84
N ASP A 360 10.71 6.39 -11.09
CA ASP A 360 11.29 6.37 -12.43
C ASP A 360 10.70 5.27 -13.33
N ALA A 361 10.33 4.12 -12.75
CA ALA A 361 9.71 3.03 -13.50
C ALA A 361 8.32 3.40 -14.04
N ILE A 362 7.53 4.17 -13.29
CA ILE A 362 6.23 4.69 -13.77
C ILE A 362 6.46 5.81 -14.77
N LYS A 363 7.48 6.65 -14.54
CA LYS A 363 7.88 7.70 -15.47
C LYS A 363 8.21 7.16 -16.86
N VAL A 364 8.82 5.98 -16.98
CA VAL A 364 9.06 5.32 -18.28
C VAL A 364 7.77 5.19 -19.09
N PHE A 365 6.66 4.78 -18.47
CA PHE A 365 5.36 4.67 -19.15
C PHE A 365 4.77 6.04 -19.46
N THR A 366 4.77 6.97 -18.50
CA THR A 366 4.14 8.28 -18.70
C THR A 366 4.90 9.14 -19.72
N ASP A 367 6.22 9.02 -19.80
CA ASP A 367 7.03 9.67 -20.84
C ASP A 367 6.76 9.09 -22.23
N ALA A 368 6.27 7.84 -22.29
CA ALA A 368 5.78 7.20 -23.51
C ALA A 368 4.29 7.51 -23.81
N GLY A 369 3.67 8.42 -23.04
CA GLY A 369 2.29 8.87 -23.25
C GLY A 369 1.21 8.07 -22.53
N TYR A 370 1.56 7.04 -21.75
CA TYR A 370 0.58 6.32 -20.94
C TYR A 370 0.05 7.19 -19.80
N ILE A 371 -1.23 7.01 -19.47
CA ILE A 371 -1.90 7.74 -18.40
C ILE A 371 -2.05 6.85 -17.18
N ASN A 372 -1.53 7.31 -16.04
CA ASN A 372 -1.77 6.70 -14.74
C ASN A 372 -3.21 6.97 -14.29
N LEU A 373 -4.04 5.93 -14.33
CA LEU A 373 -5.47 6.03 -14.09
C LEU A 373 -5.79 6.23 -12.60
N LEU A 374 -4.97 5.70 -11.69
CA LEU A 374 -5.15 5.94 -10.25
C LEU A 374 -4.88 7.39 -9.88
N LYS A 375 -3.86 8.02 -10.48
CA LYS A 375 -3.63 9.46 -10.31
C LYS A 375 -4.79 10.30 -10.88
N LYS A 376 -5.41 9.85 -11.97
CA LYS A 376 -6.53 10.55 -12.63
C LYS A 376 -7.85 10.43 -11.85
N TYR A 377 -8.21 9.23 -11.41
CA TYR A 377 -9.54 8.95 -10.84
C TYR A 377 -9.55 8.79 -9.32
N SER A 378 -8.43 8.36 -8.70
CA SER A 378 -8.36 8.02 -7.28
C SER A 378 -7.05 8.48 -6.61
N PRO A 379 -6.62 9.75 -6.73
CA PRO A 379 -5.30 10.20 -6.28
C PRO A 379 -5.06 10.09 -4.76
N ALA A 380 -6.14 10.03 -3.98
CA ALA A 380 -6.09 9.85 -2.53
C ALA A 380 -5.99 8.38 -2.09
N ALA A 381 -6.32 7.42 -2.97
CA ALA A 381 -6.36 6.00 -2.65
C ALA A 381 -4.95 5.37 -2.59
N TRP A 382 -4.87 4.19 -1.97
CA TRP A 382 -3.66 3.40 -1.85
C TRP A 382 -3.96 1.92 -2.11
N SER A 383 -2.94 1.20 -2.56
CA SER A 383 -3.00 -0.26 -2.69
C SER A 383 -2.12 -1.00 -1.70
N TYR A 384 -1.22 -0.29 -1.02
CA TYR A 384 -0.22 -0.89 -0.16
C TYR A 384 0.10 0.02 1.03
N CYS A 385 0.47 -0.60 2.15
CA CYS A 385 1.01 0.10 3.31
C CYS A 385 2.33 -0.54 3.74
N TYR A 386 3.39 0.25 3.81
CA TYR A 386 4.68 -0.21 4.29
C TYR A 386 5.16 0.66 5.45
N ARG A 387 5.41 0.05 6.61
CA ARG A 387 5.88 0.75 7.82
C ARG A 387 5.03 1.99 8.16
N GLY A 388 3.73 1.91 7.89
CA GLY A 388 2.77 2.96 8.18
C GLY A 388 2.72 4.13 7.20
N GLU A 389 3.45 4.03 6.08
CA GLU A 389 3.30 4.91 4.94
C GLU A 389 2.45 4.21 3.87
N VAL A 390 1.36 4.87 3.44
CA VAL A 390 0.46 4.36 2.40
C VAL A 390 0.80 4.93 1.03
N GLY A 391 0.53 4.16 -0.01
CA GLY A 391 0.65 4.53 -1.42
C GLY A 391 0.15 3.40 -2.32
N TYR A 392 0.22 3.53 -3.63
CA TYR A 392 -0.13 2.43 -4.53
C TYR A 392 1.10 1.90 -5.28
N LEU A 393 1.22 0.57 -5.28
CA LEU A 393 2.21 -0.19 -6.06
C LEU A 393 1.54 -0.96 -7.20
N ASP A 394 0.22 -1.16 -7.10
CA ASP A 394 -0.62 -1.80 -8.10
C ASP A 394 -1.16 -0.72 -9.05
N HIS A 395 -0.89 -0.88 -10.34
CA HIS A 395 -1.20 0.15 -11.34
C HIS A 395 -2.26 -0.32 -12.33
N SER A 396 -2.94 0.69 -12.86
CA SER A 396 -3.70 0.63 -14.10
C SER A 396 -3.26 1.83 -14.95
N LEU A 397 -2.51 1.56 -16.02
CA LEU A 397 -1.99 2.57 -16.94
C LEU A 397 -2.60 2.33 -18.32
N SER A 398 -3.24 3.35 -18.89
CA SER A 398 -3.83 3.24 -20.22
C SER A 398 -2.94 3.89 -21.28
N SER A 399 -2.89 3.27 -22.45
CA SER A 399 -2.39 3.93 -23.67
C SER A 399 -3.20 5.19 -24.01
N PRO A 400 -2.65 6.11 -24.82
CA PRO A 400 -3.37 7.32 -25.23
C PRO A 400 -4.73 7.05 -25.89
N THR A 401 -4.85 6.01 -26.71
CA THR A 401 -6.08 5.68 -27.44
C THR A 401 -7.17 5.14 -26.51
N LEU A 402 -6.78 4.30 -25.54
CA LEU A 402 -7.70 3.74 -24.55
C LEU A 402 -8.16 4.77 -23.50
N THR A 403 -7.35 5.79 -23.21
CA THR A 403 -7.62 6.73 -22.09
C THR A 403 -9.02 7.36 -22.14
N SER A 404 -9.51 7.66 -23.34
CA SER A 404 -10.83 8.28 -23.54
C SER A 404 -12.00 7.34 -23.23
N GLN A 405 -11.77 6.03 -23.32
CA GLN A 405 -12.74 4.98 -23.05
C GLN A 405 -12.75 4.56 -21.56
N ILE A 406 -11.76 4.98 -20.76
CA ILE A 406 -11.73 4.69 -19.31
C ILE A 406 -12.72 5.60 -18.58
N VAL A 407 -13.69 4.98 -17.90
CA VAL A 407 -14.71 5.71 -17.11
C VAL A 407 -14.40 5.72 -15.60
N GLY A 408 -13.45 4.89 -15.14
CA GLY A 408 -12.92 4.98 -13.78
C GLY A 408 -11.80 3.99 -13.48
N ALA A 409 -11.05 4.26 -12.42
CA ALA A 409 -10.11 3.31 -11.83
C ALA A 409 -9.91 3.59 -10.33
N ALA A 410 -9.97 2.55 -9.50
CA ALA A 410 -9.79 2.68 -8.05
C ALA A 410 -9.23 1.39 -7.42
N PRO A 411 -8.29 1.49 -6.45
CA PRO A 411 -8.07 0.41 -5.51
C PRO A 411 -9.33 0.16 -4.68
N TRP A 412 -9.70 -1.10 -4.49
CA TRP A 412 -10.73 -1.49 -3.55
C TRP A 412 -10.09 -1.78 -2.20
N ASP A 413 -10.29 -0.89 -1.22
CA ASP A 413 -9.58 -0.94 0.07
C ASP A 413 -10.10 -2.04 1.00
N ILE A 414 -9.68 -3.28 0.73
CA ILE A 414 -10.01 -4.48 1.50
C ILE A 414 -8.81 -5.05 2.25
N ASN A 415 -7.58 -4.64 1.95
CA ASN A 415 -6.35 -5.32 2.37
C ASN A 415 -5.35 -4.41 3.06
N ALA A 416 -4.90 -3.35 2.39
CA ALA A 416 -3.78 -2.52 2.84
C ALA A 416 -4.07 -1.79 4.16
N SER A 417 -5.34 -1.42 4.38
CA SER A 417 -5.78 -0.76 5.63
C SER A 417 -6.09 -1.75 6.77
N GLU A 418 -6.23 -3.04 6.49
CA GLU A 418 -6.62 -4.03 7.49
C GLU A 418 -5.42 -4.50 8.33
N PRO A 419 -5.62 -4.76 9.63
CA PRO A 419 -4.58 -5.28 10.49
C PRO A 419 -4.25 -6.75 10.17
N ALA A 420 -3.00 -7.14 10.38
CA ALA A 420 -2.50 -8.48 10.04
C ALA A 420 -3.26 -9.64 10.73
N TYR A 421 -3.78 -9.42 11.96
CA TYR A 421 -4.53 -10.47 12.67
C TYR A 421 -5.86 -10.82 11.99
N TRP A 422 -6.38 -9.96 11.11
CA TRP A 422 -7.60 -10.19 10.33
C TRP A 422 -7.39 -11.12 9.12
N GLY A 423 -6.14 -11.44 8.82
CA GLY A 423 -5.79 -12.29 7.69
C GLY A 423 -6.13 -13.75 7.92
N PHE A 424 -5.52 -14.60 7.11
CA PHE A 424 -5.77 -16.04 7.08
C PHE A 424 -4.88 -16.83 8.04
N LYS A 425 -3.86 -16.22 8.65
CA LYS A 425 -2.95 -16.89 9.59
C LYS A 425 -3.61 -17.29 10.91
N TYR A 426 -4.49 -16.46 11.46
CA TYR A 426 -5.05 -16.65 12.80
C TYR A 426 -6.55 -17.01 12.74
N THR A 427 -6.90 -18.19 13.24
CA THR A 427 -8.28 -18.70 13.17
C THR A 427 -9.28 -17.92 14.03
N SER A 428 -8.84 -17.30 15.13
CA SER A 428 -9.73 -16.58 16.06
C SER A 428 -10.40 -15.35 15.47
N TYR A 429 -9.79 -14.73 14.44
CA TYR A 429 -10.31 -13.53 13.77
C TYR A 429 -10.63 -13.78 12.30
N TYR A 430 -10.38 -15.00 11.81
CA TYR A 430 -10.69 -15.37 10.45
C TYR A 430 -12.17 -15.20 10.16
N ARG A 431 -12.45 -14.56 9.03
CA ARG A 431 -13.77 -14.49 8.41
C ARG A 431 -13.63 -14.85 6.94
N GLU A 432 -14.61 -15.58 6.44
CA GLU A 432 -14.72 -15.93 5.02
C GLU A 432 -15.34 -14.75 4.23
N ASP A 433 -14.66 -13.61 4.30
CA ASP A 433 -15.00 -12.35 3.65
C ASP A 433 -13.76 -11.85 2.85
N PRO A 434 -13.85 -10.80 2.00
CA PRO A 434 -12.70 -10.40 1.17
C PRO A 434 -11.58 -9.69 1.94
N TYR A 435 -11.83 -9.23 3.17
CA TYR A 435 -10.96 -8.30 3.88
C TYR A 435 -9.70 -8.96 4.44
N ARG A 436 -8.52 -8.40 4.16
CA ARG A 436 -7.20 -8.97 4.49
C ARG A 436 -6.98 -10.35 3.86
N SER A 437 -7.41 -10.49 2.61
CA SER A 437 -7.11 -11.64 1.74
C SER A 437 -5.69 -11.61 1.17
N SER A 438 -5.09 -10.42 1.13
CA SER A 438 -3.74 -10.11 0.66
C SER A 438 -3.17 -8.94 1.47
N ASP A 439 -1.91 -8.57 1.27
CA ASP A 439 -1.33 -7.31 1.70
C ASP A 439 -1.54 -6.17 0.69
N HIS A 440 -1.98 -6.47 -0.52
CA HIS A 440 -2.29 -5.51 -1.59
C HIS A 440 -3.80 -5.35 -1.82
N ASN A 441 -4.28 -4.13 -2.03
CA ASN A 441 -5.64 -3.91 -2.52
C ASN A 441 -5.71 -4.23 -4.01
N PRO A 442 -6.76 -4.92 -4.50
CA PRO A 442 -7.00 -5.05 -5.92
C PRO A 442 -7.38 -3.71 -6.54
N VAL A 443 -7.03 -3.51 -7.80
CA VAL A 443 -7.39 -2.32 -8.58
C VAL A 443 -8.48 -2.70 -9.58
N ILE A 444 -9.60 -1.98 -9.56
CA ILE A 444 -10.69 -2.16 -10.52
C ILE A 444 -10.68 -1.00 -11.50
N THR A 445 -10.77 -1.33 -12.80
CA THR A 445 -10.83 -0.37 -13.91
C THR A 445 -12.11 -0.63 -14.71
N TRP A 446 -12.85 0.43 -15.02
CA TRP A 446 -14.06 0.38 -15.82
C TRP A 446 -13.83 1.08 -17.15
N VAL A 447 -14.30 0.44 -18.22
CA VAL A 447 -14.08 0.87 -19.60
C VAL A 447 -15.42 0.87 -20.32
N ASN A 448 -15.67 1.92 -21.10
CA ASN A 448 -16.64 1.94 -22.16
C ASN A 448 -15.88 1.76 -23.47
N LEU A 449 -15.62 0.50 -23.81
CA LEU A 449 -14.79 0.08 -24.93
C LEU A 449 -15.55 0.31 -26.25
N GLU A 450 -14.90 0.89 -27.26
CA GLU A 450 -15.54 1.32 -28.52
C GLU A 450 -14.86 0.77 -29.77
#